data_AF-A0A4E0RN94-F1
#
_entry.id   AF-A0A4E0RN94-F1
#
_cell.length_a   1.000
_cell.length_b   1.000
_cell.length_c   1.000
_cell.angle_alpha   90.00
_cell.angle_beta   90.00
_cell.angle_gamma   90.00
#
_symmetry.space_group_name_H-M   'P 1'
#
loop_
_entity.id
_entity.type
_entity.pdbx_description
1 polymer ?
#
loop_
_entity_poly.entity_id
_entity_poly.type
_entity_poly.pdbx_seq_one_letter_code
_entity_poly.pdbx_strand_id
1 'polypeptide(L)'
;MDMTGSAHGIDRLTPEALLRYPPSVFTAYITVLLPLAKIPRRLNIARITFVPKSDGLTSPSDYSSISFSPVLLLSLHKVLQHLWTSLFPVEGLHFAFLKRDGAFKAIALLRTLP
;
A
#
# COMPACT_ATOMS: atom_id res chain seq x y z
N MET A 1 -6.85 10.58 -2.57
CA MET A 1 -5.88 9.59 -2.08
C MET A 1 -4.51 10.21 -2.14
N ASP A 2 -3.85 10.41 -1.01
CA ASP A 2 -2.50 10.95 -1.02
C ASP A 2 -1.48 9.83 -1.32
N MET A 3 -0.63 10.07 -2.30
CA MET A 3 0.47 9.20 -2.70
C MET A 3 1.80 9.96 -2.75
N THR A 4 1.81 11.26 -2.43
CA THR A 4 3.02 12.08 -2.49
C THR A 4 4.13 11.51 -1.62
N GLY A 5 5.36 11.53 -2.14
CA GLY A 5 6.53 10.95 -1.45
C GLY A 5 6.60 9.42 -1.47
N SER A 6 5.66 8.71 -2.11
CA SER A 6 5.79 7.26 -2.31
C SER A 6 6.92 6.95 -3.29
N ALA A 7 7.72 5.93 -2.97
CA ALA A 7 8.79 5.51 -3.87
C ALA A 7 8.24 4.90 -5.17
N HIS A 8 8.96 5.10 -6.27
CA HIS A 8 8.62 4.56 -7.58
C HIS A 8 8.89 3.05 -7.67
N GLY A 9 8.14 2.37 -8.54
CA GLY A 9 8.39 0.98 -8.92
C GLY A 9 9.55 0.85 -9.92
N ILE A 10 9.65 -0.30 -10.59
CA ILE A 10 10.71 -0.54 -11.59
C ILE A 10 10.58 0.37 -12.83
N ASP A 11 9.36 0.87 -13.08
CA ASP A 11 9.01 1.78 -14.17
C ASP A 11 9.49 3.23 -13.96
N ARG A 12 9.99 3.55 -12.76
CA ARG A 12 10.47 4.91 -12.37
C ARG A 12 9.40 6.00 -12.46
N LEU A 13 8.13 5.62 -12.62
CA LEU A 13 7.04 6.57 -12.57
C LEU A 13 6.81 6.98 -11.11
N THR A 14 6.86 8.28 -10.85
CA THR A 14 6.58 8.82 -9.51
C THR A 14 5.12 9.24 -9.37
N PRO A 15 4.57 9.33 -8.15
CA PRO A 15 3.23 9.87 -7.91
C PRO A 15 3.05 11.26 -8.51
N GLU A 16 4.07 12.12 -8.41
CA GLU A 16 4.03 13.49 -8.92
C GLU A 16 3.99 13.51 -10.45
N ALA A 17 4.68 12.59 -11.11
CA ALA A 17 4.61 12.44 -12.56
C ALA A 17 3.23 11.92 -12.99
N LEU A 18 2.62 11.00 -12.24
CA LEU A 18 1.27 10.49 -12.51
C LEU A 18 0.21 11.61 -12.40
N LEU A 19 0.33 12.49 -11.41
CA LEU A 19 -0.59 13.62 -11.20
C LEU A 19 -0.55 14.67 -12.32
N ARG A 20 0.47 14.66 -13.19
CA ARG A 20 0.52 15.54 -14.38
C ARG A 20 -0.45 15.11 -15.47
N TYR A 21 -0.91 13.85 -15.45
CA TYR A 21 -1.88 13.37 -16.42
C TYR A 21 -3.29 13.81 -16.02
N PRO A 22 -4.18 14.08 -16.99
CA PRO A 22 -5.57 14.36 -16.70
C PRO A 22 -6.20 13.21 -15.90
N PRO A 23 -6.99 13.50 -14.84
CA PRO A 23 -7.64 12.46 -14.04
C PRO A 23 -8.49 11.49 -14.87
N SER A 24 -9.07 11.96 -15.98
CA SER A 24 -9.85 11.14 -16.91
C SER A 24 -9.05 9.99 -17.53
N VAL A 25 -7.77 10.19 -17.84
CA VAL A 25 -6.89 9.15 -18.39
C VAL A 25 -6.66 8.06 -17.35
N PHE A 26 -6.37 8.47 -16.12
CA PHE A 26 -6.19 7.54 -15.01
C PHE A 26 -7.47 6.75 -14.73
N THR A 27 -8.63 7.42 -14.67
CA THR A 27 -9.93 6.77 -14.47
C THR A 27 -10.21 5.77 -15.58
N ALA A 28 -10.05 6.15 -16.85
CA ALA A 28 -10.24 5.24 -17.98
C ALA A 28 -9.34 4.00 -17.87
N TYR A 29 -8.08 4.19 -17.47
CA TYR A 29 -7.13 3.10 -17.28
C TYR A 29 -7.58 2.12 -16.18
N ILE A 30 -7.95 2.63 -15.00
CA ILE A 30 -8.45 1.81 -13.89
C ILE A 30 -9.75 1.11 -14.25
N THR A 31 -10.67 1.79 -14.93
CA THR A 31 -11.95 1.23 -15.40
C THR A 31 -11.75 0.08 -16.39
N VAL A 32 -10.69 0.09 -17.19
CA VAL A 32 -10.33 -1.04 -18.06
C VAL A 32 -9.73 -2.19 -17.25
N LEU A 33 -8.86 -1.89 -16.28
CA LEU A 33 -8.18 -2.92 -15.48
C LEU A 33 -9.11 -3.67 -14.51
N LEU A 34 -10.06 -2.97 -13.89
CA LEU A 34 -11.00 -3.56 -12.91
C LEU A 34 -11.76 -4.79 -13.46
N PRO A 35 -12.49 -4.70 -14.58
CA PRO A 35 -13.29 -5.81 -15.11
C PRO A 35 -12.44 -6.91 -15.75
N LEU A 36 -11.23 -6.59 -16.23
CA LEU A 36 -10.32 -7.59 -16.80
C LEU A 36 -9.80 -8.56 -15.73
N ALA A 37 -9.83 -8.19 -14.45
CA ALA A 37 -9.31 -8.96 -13.32
C ALA A 37 -7.88 -9.50 -13.54
N LYS A 38 -7.11 -8.84 -14.43
CA LYS A 38 -5.76 -9.23 -14.84
C LYS A 38 -4.89 -8.00 -14.92
N ILE A 39 -3.79 -8.02 -14.18
CA ILE A 39 -2.77 -6.98 -14.22
C ILE A 39 -1.80 -7.27 -15.36
N PRO A 40 -1.51 -6.30 -16.26
CA PRO A 40 -0.50 -6.46 -17.29
C PRO A 40 0.84 -6.87 -16.67
N ARG A 41 1.54 -7.83 -17.31
CA ARG A 41 2.80 -8.39 -16.77
C ARG A 41 3.82 -7.32 -16.38
N ARG A 42 3.92 -6.23 -17.15
CA ARG A 42 4.85 -5.13 -16.88
C ARG A 42 4.51 -4.34 -15.61
N LEU A 43 3.23 -4.27 -15.24
CA LEU A 43 2.79 -3.67 -13.98
C LEU A 43 2.89 -4.62 -12.79
N ASN A 44 2.95 -5.93 -13.04
CA ASN A 44 3.06 -6.96 -12.00
C ASN A 44 4.52 -7.29 -11.63
N ILE A 45 5.44 -6.32 -11.77
CA ILE A 45 6.84 -6.47 -11.40
C ILE A 45 7.17 -5.42 -10.36
N ALA A 46 7.54 -5.85 -9.16
CA ALA A 46 7.95 -4.97 -8.07
C ALA A 46 9.47 -4.81 -8.03
N ARG A 47 9.92 -3.61 -7.63
CA ARG A 47 11.32 -3.36 -7.28
C ARG A 47 11.54 -3.79 -5.83
N ILE A 48 12.56 -4.60 -5.57
CA ILE A 48 12.91 -5.03 -4.20
C ILE A 48 14.00 -4.12 -3.64
N THR A 49 13.88 -3.73 -2.37
CA THR A 49 14.92 -3.02 -1.63
C THR A 49 15.05 -3.62 -0.24
N PHE A 50 16.26 -3.69 0.26
CA PHE A 50 16.55 -4.23 1.60
C PHE A 50 16.69 -3.08 2.59
N VAL A 51 15.89 -3.12 3.66
CA VAL A 51 15.90 -2.11 4.73
C VAL A 51 16.36 -2.78 6.02
N PRO A 52 17.33 -2.20 6.74
CA PRO A 52 17.83 -2.76 7.99
C PRO A 52 16.74 -2.78 9.07
N LYS A 53 16.68 -3.87 9.87
CA LYS A 53 15.71 -4.01 10.97
C LYS A 53 16.17 -3.35 12.28
N SER A 54 17.48 -3.29 12.51
CA SER A 54 18.10 -2.78 13.73
C SER A 54 19.51 -2.30 13.47
N ASP A 55 20.08 -1.56 14.42
CA ASP A 55 21.48 -1.17 14.40
C ASP A 55 22.38 -2.40 14.67
N GLY A 56 23.59 -2.43 14.08
CA GLY A 56 24.56 -3.54 14.28
C GLY A 56 24.35 -4.74 13.35
N LEU A 57 24.15 -4.49 12.05
CA LEU A 57 23.84 -5.50 11.04
C LEU A 57 25.04 -6.42 10.78
N THR A 58 24.87 -7.73 10.93
CA THR A 58 25.94 -8.72 10.73
C THR A 58 25.57 -9.83 9.75
N SER A 59 24.28 -10.01 9.47
CA SER A 59 23.77 -11.07 8.61
C SER A 59 22.73 -10.56 7.58
N PRO A 60 22.57 -11.23 6.42
CA PRO A 60 21.52 -10.89 5.47
C PRO A 60 20.09 -10.98 6.05
N SER A 61 19.87 -11.83 7.06
CA SER A 61 18.59 -11.96 7.77
C SER A 61 18.20 -10.72 8.57
N ASP A 62 19.16 -9.82 8.83
CA ASP A 62 18.93 -8.57 9.56
C ASP A 62 18.27 -7.50 8.68
N TYR A 63 18.09 -7.79 7.39
CA TYR A 63 17.39 -6.94 6.45
C TYR A 63 15.97 -7.46 6.18
N SER A 64 15.02 -6.54 6.12
CA SER A 64 13.68 -6.79 5.58
C SER A 64 13.66 -6.45 4.10
N SER A 65 13.23 -7.40 3.26
CA SER A 65 12.94 -7.10 1.86
C SER A 65 11.61 -6.36 1.74
N ILE A 66 11.63 -5.15 1.18
CA ILE A 66 10.44 -4.36 0.87
C ILE A 66 10.24 -4.35 -0.64
N SER A 67 9.02 -4.65 -1.08
CA SER A 67 8.61 -4.60 -2.48
C SER A 67 7.92 -3.27 -2.80
N PHE A 68 8.40 -2.59 -3.84
CA PHE A 68 7.82 -1.37 -4.38
C PHE A 68 7.15 -1.68 -5.71
N SER A 69 5.83 -1.72 -5.69
CA SER A 69 5.01 -1.88 -6.90
C SER A 69 5.00 -0.60 -7.73
N PRO A 70 4.79 -0.69 -9.06
CA PRO A 70 4.50 0.45 -9.91
C PRO A 70 3.38 1.33 -9.35
N VAL A 71 3.53 2.65 -9.46
CA VAL A 71 2.60 3.63 -8.87
C VAL A 71 1.18 3.40 -9.36
N LEU A 72 0.99 3.07 -10.64
CA LEU A 72 -0.32 2.73 -11.21
C LEU A 72 -0.98 1.53 -10.52
N LEU A 73 -0.21 0.46 -10.24
CA LEU A 73 -0.71 -0.71 -9.53
C LEU A 73 -1.02 -0.37 -8.06
N LEU A 74 -0.19 0.45 -7.42
CA LEU A 74 -0.44 0.94 -6.07
C LEU A 74 -1.73 1.78 -5.99
N SER A 75 -1.99 2.62 -6.99
CA SER A 75 -3.24 3.39 -7.06
C SER A 75 -4.45 2.47 -7.21
N LEU A 76 -4.37 1.43 -8.05
CA LEU A 76 -5.41 0.41 -8.17
C LEU A 76 -5.65 -0.31 -6.83
N HIS A 77 -4.59 -0.72 -6.12
CA HIS A 77 -4.72 -1.34 -4.81
C HIS A 77 -5.43 -0.42 -3.80
N LYS A 78 -5.15 0.90 -3.82
CA LYS A 78 -5.86 1.84 -2.95
C LYS A 78 -7.34 1.97 -3.33
N VAL A 79 -7.67 2.00 -4.62
CA VAL A 79 -9.07 2.00 -5.10
C VAL A 79 -9.80 0.75 -4.60
N LEU A 80 -9.19 -0.43 -4.80
CA LEU A 80 -9.74 -1.69 -4.31
C LEU A 80 -9.88 -1.70 -2.80
N GLN A 81 -8.85 -1.27 -2.05
CA GLN A 81 -8.91 -1.16 -0.59
C GLN A 81 -10.07 -0.27 -0.14
N HIS A 82 -10.24 0.89 -0.75
CA HIS A 82 -11.33 1.81 -0.40
C HIS A 82 -12.70 1.16 -0.62
N LEU A 83 -12.91 0.54 -1.79
CA LEU A 83 -14.12 -0.20 -2.10
C LEU A 83 -14.34 -1.33 -1.10
N TRP A 84 -13.31 -2.12 -0.81
CA TRP A 84 -13.40 -3.26 0.10
C TRP A 84 -13.73 -2.85 1.53
N THR A 85 -13.07 -1.81 2.05
CA THR A 85 -13.31 -1.34 3.42
C THR A 85 -14.73 -0.83 3.64
N SER A 86 -15.41 -0.35 2.58
CA SER A 86 -16.82 0.04 2.67
C SER A 86 -17.77 -1.15 2.78
N LEU A 87 -17.37 -2.31 2.25
CA LEU A 87 -18.20 -3.53 2.20
C LEU A 87 -17.99 -4.44 3.41
N PHE A 88 -16.83 -4.38 4.06
CA PHE A 88 -16.47 -5.22 5.20
C PHE A 88 -16.20 -4.33 6.42
N PRO A 89 -17.25 -3.99 7.20
CA PRO A 89 -17.07 -3.24 8.44
C PRO A 89 -16.18 -4.05 9.39
N VAL A 90 -15.18 -3.39 9.94
CA VAL A 90 -14.12 -4.04 10.70
C VAL A 90 -14.60 -4.34 12.12
N GLU A 91 -14.35 -5.56 12.61
CA GLU A 91 -14.69 -6.00 13.95
C GLU A 91 -14.09 -5.08 15.04
N GLY A 92 -14.81 -4.89 16.14
CA GLY A 92 -14.45 -3.93 17.20
C GLY A 92 -13.03 -4.12 17.77
N LEU A 93 -12.55 -5.37 17.80
CA LEU A 93 -11.26 -5.78 18.37
C LEU A 93 -10.08 -5.77 17.38
N HIS A 94 -10.28 -5.42 16.11
CA HIS A 94 -9.17 -5.34 15.16
C HIS A 94 -8.49 -3.98 15.23
N PHE A 95 -7.36 -3.85 15.94
CA PHE A 95 -6.72 -2.54 16.14
C PHE A 95 -5.66 -2.17 15.09
N ALA A 96 -5.08 -3.14 14.39
CA ALA A 96 -4.05 -2.92 13.38
C ALA A 96 -4.62 -2.43 12.03
N PHE A 97 -3.78 -1.77 11.22
CA PHE A 97 -4.06 -1.40 9.82
C PHE A 97 -5.34 -0.56 9.56
N LEU A 98 -5.91 0.02 10.61
CA LEU A 98 -7.05 0.93 10.54
C LEU A 98 -6.60 2.38 10.71
N LYS A 99 -7.41 3.30 10.18
CA LYS A 99 -7.23 4.74 10.39
C LYS A 99 -7.69 5.16 11.79
N ARG A 100 -7.07 4.60 12.84
CA ARG A 100 -7.28 4.90 14.26
C ARG A 100 -6.01 4.63 15.05
N ASP A 101 -5.92 5.13 16.28
CA ASP A 101 -4.80 4.88 17.19
C ASP A 101 -4.77 3.43 17.68
N GLY A 102 -4.36 2.53 16.79
CA GLY A 102 -4.47 1.08 16.96
C GLY A 102 -3.72 0.56 18.17
N ALA A 103 -2.40 0.71 18.18
CA ALA A 103 -1.54 0.17 19.24
C ALA A 103 -1.87 0.78 20.61
N PHE A 104 -2.12 2.09 20.67
CA PHE A 104 -2.47 2.76 21.91
C PHE A 104 -3.81 2.26 22.47
N LYS A 105 -4.87 2.18 21.63
CA LYS A 105 -6.17 1.64 22.06
C LYS A 105 -6.09 0.17 22.47
N ALA A 106 -5.28 -0.63 21.77
CA ALA A 106 -5.05 -2.03 22.13
C ALA A 106 -4.38 -2.17 23.50
N ILE A 107 -3.34 -1.36 23.78
CA ILE A 107 -2.66 -1.34 25.08
C ILE A 107 -3.60 -0.86 26.20
N ALA A 108 -4.39 0.18 25.93
CA ALA A 108 -5.37 0.68 26.89
C ALA A 108 -6.40 -0.40 27.25
N LEU A 109 -6.94 -1.10 26.25
CA LEU A 109 -7.87 -2.23 26.45
C LEU A 109 -7.23 -3.37 27.26
N LEU A 110 -5.99 -3.75 26.91
CA LEU A 110 -5.25 -4.78 27.62
C LEU A 110 -5.08 -4.47 29.11
N ARG A 111 -4.83 -3.18 29.43
CA ARG A 111 -4.66 -2.72 30.82
C ARG A 111 -5.97 -2.62 31.61
N THR A 112 -7.11 -2.61 30.93
CA THR A 112 -8.44 -2.52 31.56
C THR A 112 -9.13 -3.88 31.70
N LEU A 113 -8.57 -4.94 31.10
CA LEU A 113 -9.03 -6.31 31.32
C LEU A 113 -8.56 -6.78 32.71
N PRO A 114 -9.44 -7.31 33.57
CA PRO A 114 -9.11 -7.79 34.92
C PRO A 114 -8.22 -9.04 34.91
#